data_AF-A0A4S4GPD0-F1
#
_entry.id   AF-A0A4S4GPD0-F1
#
_cell.length_a   1.000
_cell.length_b   1.000
_cell.length_c   1.000
_cell.angle_alpha   90.00
_cell.angle_beta   90.00
_cell.angle_gamma   90.00
#
_symmetry.space_group_name_H-M   'P 1'
#
loop_
_entity.id
_entity.type
_entity.pdbx_description
1 polymer ?
#
loop_
_entity_poly.entity_id
_entity_poly.type
_entity_poly.pdbx_seq_one_letter_code
_entity_poly.pdbx_strand_id
1 'polypeptide(L)'
;MSSKNQFGSKIGLIAATVGSAVGLGNVWRFPAEAQENGGAAFLLLYIVCVFLLGIPVMIGEFSLGRGTRANAADAFSKLKPRGNWWLIGLIAISASYIILSFYMVVAGWTLEYMWQSLTGDLYEPVKTAITASG
;
A
#
# COMPACT_ATOMS: atom_id res chain seq x y z
N MET A 1 11.49 14.57 -28.19
CA MET A 1 11.47 13.28 -27.47
C MET A 1 11.38 13.59 -25.99
N SER A 2 10.27 13.25 -25.32
CA SER A 2 10.10 13.57 -23.89
C SER A 2 11.07 12.74 -23.07
N SER A 3 11.99 13.41 -22.36
CA SER A 3 12.94 12.77 -21.44
C SER A 3 12.15 12.09 -20.32
N LYS A 4 12.16 10.76 -20.30
CA LYS A 4 11.49 9.98 -19.26
C LYS A 4 12.39 10.00 -18.02
N ASN A 5 11.93 10.64 -16.95
CA ASN A 5 12.63 10.64 -15.66
C ASN A 5 12.87 9.19 -15.20
N GLN A 6 14.12 8.75 -15.26
CA GLN A 6 14.56 7.47 -14.71
C GLN A 6 15.09 7.70 -13.31
N PHE A 7 14.86 6.76 -12.40
CA PHE A 7 15.42 6.81 -11.06
C PHE A 7 16.95 6.89 -11.14
N GLY A 8 17.54 7.88 -10.47
CA GLY A 8 18.99 8.11 -10.49
C GLY A 8 19.83 7.01 -9.85
N SER A 9 19.22 6.09 -9.08
CA SER A 9 19.90 4.94 -8.47
C SER A 9 18.98 3.72 -8.39
N LYS A 10 19.58 2.52 -8.54
CA LYS A 10 18.91 1.23 -8.35
C LYS A 10 18.34 1.08 -6.94
N ILE A 11 19.03 1.62 -5.92
CA ILE A 11 18.58 1.58 -4.52
C ILE A 11 17.33 2.43 -4.36
N GLY A 12 17.29 3.63 -4.95
CA GLY A 12 16.12 4.50 -4.92
C GLY A 12 14.90 3.86 -5.59
N LEU A 13 15.12 3.14 -6.69
CA LEU A 13 14.06 2.37 -7.36
C LEU A 13 13.52 1.24 -6.47
N ILE A 14 14.41 0.46 -5.84
CA ILE A 14 14.01 -0.63 -4.94
C ILE A 14 13.26 -0.07 -3.73
N ALA A 15 13.79 0.98 -3.10
CA ALA A 15 13.16 1.62 -1.94
C ALA A 15 11.77 2.16 -2.27
N ALA A 16 11.59 2.83 -3.41
CA ALA A 16 10.29 3.31 -3.86
C ALA A 16 9.31 2.16 -4.13
N THR A 17 9.79 1.06 -4.71
CA THR A 17 8.95 -0.12 -5.01
C THR A 17 8.52 -0.84 -3.74
N VAL A 18 9.47 -1.07 -2.81
CA VAL A 18 9.19 -1.70 -1.51
C VAL A 18 8.27 -0.83 -0.67
N GLY A 19 8.53 0.48 -0.62
CA GLY A 19 7.67 1.43 0.09
C GLY A 19 6.24 1.49 -0.45
N SER A 20 6.04 1.27 -1.75
CA SER A 20 4.70 1.17 -2.34
C SER A 20 4.04 -0.19 -2.08
N ALA A 21 4.81 -1.26 -1.87
CA ALA A 21 4.29 -2.61 -1.67
C ALA A 21 3.93 -2.91 -0.21
N VAL A 22 4.66 -2.31 0.74
CA VAL A 22 4.44 -2.50 2.17
C VAL A 22 3.45 -1.46 2.69
N GLY A 23 2.25 -1.90 3.06
CA GLY A 23 1.18 -1.06 3.59
C GLY A 23 0.88 -1.33 5.06
N LEU A 24 0.01 -0.50 5.62
CA LEU A 24 -0.50 -0.56 6.98
C LEU A 24 -1.19 -1.89 7.31
N GLY A 25 -1.83 -2.51 6.31
CA GLY A 25 -2.43 -3.84 6.44
C GLY A 25 -1.41 -4.92 6.80
N ASN A 26 -0.15 -4.82 6.34
CA ASN A 26 0.90 -5.74 6.72
C ASN A 26 1.35 -5.55 8.16
N VAL A 27 1.15 -4.36 8.73
CA VAL A 27 1.58 -4.00 10.09
C VAL A 27 0.57 -4.47 11.14
N TRP A 28 -0.74 -4.29 10.90
CA TRP A 28 -1.77 -4.63 11.89
C TRP A 28 -2.66 -5.82 11.51
N ARG A 29 -3.02 -5.98 10.23
CA ARG A 29 -4.12 -6.89 9.84
C ARG A 29 -3.55 -8.28 9.66
N PHE A 30 -2.41 -8.36 9.00
CA PHE A 30 -1.71 -9.60 8.78
C PHE A 30 -1.35 -10.33 10.09
N PRO A 31 -0.76 -9.68 11.11
CA PRO A 31 -0.50 -10.36 12.39
C PRO A 31 -1.78 -10.80 13.11
N ALA A 32 -2.83 -9.97 13.09
CA ALA A 32 -4.12 -10.32 13.70
C ALA A 32 -4.73 -11.55 13.04
N GLU A 33 -4.82 -11.56 11.71
CA GLU A 33 -5.36 -12.68 10.93
C GLU A 33 -4.50 -13.94 11.09
N ALA A 34 -3.18 -13.79 11.12
CA ALA A 34 -2.27 -14.91 11.38
C ALA A 34 -2.49 -15.48 12.78
N GLN A 35 -2.64 -14.64 13.80
CA GLN A 35 -2.90 -15.09 15.17
C GLN A 35 -4.23 -15.84 15.28
N GLU A 36 -5.31 -15.33 14.69
CA GLU A 36 -6.64 -15.93 14.77
C GLU A 36 -6.76 -17.24 13.98
N ASN A 37 -6.06 -17.39 12.85
CA ASN A 37 -6.18 -18.53 11.94
C ASN A 37 -5.11 -19.63 12.13
N GLY A 38 -4.55 -19.76 13.34
CA GLY A 38 -3.61 -20.87 13.65
C GLY A 38 -2.14 -20.56 13.39
N GLY A 39 -1.75 -19.29 13.36
CA GLY A 39 -0.38 -18.81 13.42
C GLY A 39 0.49 -19.31 12.28
N ALA A 40 1.41 -20.22 12.61
CA ALA A 40 2.39 -20.76 11.67
C ALA A 40 1.76 -21.56 10.51
N ALA A 41 0.64 -22.25 10.75
CA ALA A 41 -0.05 -23.02 9.70
C ALA A 41 -0.66 -22.08 8.64
N PHE A 42 -1.29 -20.98 9.08
CA PHE A 42 -1.77 -19.92 8.20
C PHE A 42 -0.62 -19.28 7.41
N LEU A 43 0.51 -19.00 8.06
CA LEU A 43 1.67 -18.40 7.40
C LEU A 43 2.20 -19.28 6.26
N LEU A 44 2.28 -20.60 6.46
CA LEU A 44 2.74 -21.53 5.44
C LEU A 44 1.81 -21.53 4.23
N LEU A 45 0.49 -21.59 4.47
CA LEU A 45 -0.51 -21.49 3.40
C LEU A 45 -0.46 -20.14 2.69
N TYR A 46 -0.30 -19.04 3.44
CA TYR A 46 -0.14 -17.70 2.89
C TYR A 46 1.03 -17.62 1.93
N ILE A 47 2.21 -18.16 2.29
CA ILE A 47 3.38 -18.19 1.41
C ILE A 47 3.08 -18.97 0.13
N VAL A 48 2.46 -20.14 0.23
CA VAL A 48 2.08 -20.95 -0.94
C VAL A 48 1.14 -20.17 -1.85
N CYS A 49 0.13 -19.50 -1.30
CA CYS A 49 -0.78 -18.63 -2.05
C CYS A 49 -0.06 -17.45 -2.71
N VAL A 50 0.92 -16.83 -2.05
CA VAL A 50 1.73 -15.76 -2.64
C VAL A 50 2.52 -16.27 -3.84
N PHE A 51 3.13 -17.45 -3.75
CA PHE A 51 3.86 -18.06 -4.88
C PHE A 51 2.93 -18.43 -6.05
N LEU A 52 1.75 -18.97 -5.77
CA LEU A 52 0.83 -19.45 -6.81
C LEU A 52 -0.03 -18.36 -7.43
N LEU A 53 -0.40 -17.33 -6.68
CA LEU A 53 -1.32 -16.28 -7.14
C LEU A 53 -0.65 -14.91 -7.16
N GLY A 54 0.03 -14.52 -6.08
CA GLY A 54 0.64 -13.20 -5.96
C GLY A 54 1.70 -12.94 -7.02
N ILE A 55 2.69 -13.83 -7.15
CA ILE A 55 3.79 -13.67 -8.11
C ILE A 55 3.29 -13.66 -9.57
N PRO A 56 2.44 -14.61 -10.01
CA PRO A 56 1.95 -14.59 -11.39
C PRO A 56 1.13 -13.34 -11.73
N VAL A 57 0.27 -12.88 -10.81
CA VAL A 57 -0.51 -11.65 -11.00
C VAL A 57 0.43 -10.44 -11.11
N MET A 58 1.41 -10.31 -10.21
CA MET A 58 2.37 -9.21 -10.24
C MET A 58 3.18 -9.20 -11.55
N ILE A 59 3.65 -10.37 -12.01
CA ILE A 59 4.35 -10.49 -13.30
C ILE A 59 3.43 -10.09 -14.46
N GLY A 60 2.15 -10.46 -14.41
CA GLY A 60 1.14 -10.06 -15.40
C GLY A 60 0.96 -8.55 -15.48
N GLU A 61 0.73 -7.90 -14.33
CA GLU A 61 0.60 -6.44 -14.25
C GLU A 61 1.87 -5.72 -14.72
N PHE A 62 3.04 -6.23 -14.33
CA PHE A 62 4.32 -5.64 -14.72
C PHE A 62 4.62 -5.82 -16.21
N SER A 63 4.24 -6.96 -16.79
CA SER A 63 4.35 -7.21 -18.23
C SER A 63 3.43 -6.29 -19.02
N LEU A 64 2.19 -6.09 -18.55
CA LEU A 64 1.23 -5.17 -19.14
C LEU A 64 1.73 -3.71 -19.10
N GLY A 65 2.27 -3.27 -17.97
CA GLY A 65 2.84 -1.93 -17.81
C GLY A 65 4.07 -1.69 -18.71
N ARG A 66 4.95 -2.70 -18.84
CA ARG A 66 6.12 -2.63 -19.74
C ARG A 66 5.74 -2.63 -21.22
N GLY A 67 4.74 -3.43 -21.60
CA GLY A 67 4.29 -3.55 -22.99
C GLY A 67 3.55 -2.30 -23.49
N THR A 68 2.73 -1.68 -22.65
CA THR A 68 1.95 -0.49 -23.04
C THR A 68 2.68 0.83 -22.81
N ARG A 69 3.65 0.86 -21.87
CA ARG A 69 4.38 2.06 -21.40
C ARG A 69 3.45 3.25 -21.10
N ALA A 70 2.23 2.96 -20.67
CA ALA A 70 1.14 3.91 -20.49
C ALA A 70 0.50 3.74 -19.11
N ASN A 71 -0.26 4.75 -18.67
CA ASN A 71 -1.02 4.70 -17.42
C ASN A 71 -2.09 3.61 -17.47
N ALA A 72 -2.58 3.13 -16.32
CA ALA A 72 -3.54 2.02 -16.26
C ALA A 72 -4.75 2.19 -17.22
N ALA A 73 -5.37 3.37 -17.28
CA ALA A 73 -6.46 3.67 -18.21
C ALA A 73 -6.06 3.61 -19.69
N ASP A 74 -4.88 4.11 -20.04
CA ASP A 74 -4.35 4.07 -21.41
C ASP A 74 -3.83 2.68 -21.79
N ALA A 75 -3.35 1.90 -20.83
CA ALA A 75 -2.84 0.55 -21.05
C ALA A 75 -3.97 -0.38 -21.52
N PHE A 76 -5.12 -0.35 -20.85
CA PHE A 76 -6.31 -1.10 -21.27
C PHE A 76 -6.89 -0.61 -22.60
N SER A 77 -6.84 0.70 -22.86
CA SER A 77 -7.28 1.29 -24.13
C SER A 77 -6.39 0.90 -25.31
N LYS A 78 -5.07 0.79 -25.10
CA LYS A 78 -4.08 0.36 -26.11
C LYS A 78 -4.12 -1.13 -26.40
N LEU A 79 -4.42 -1.97 -25.40
CA LEU A 79 -4.50 -3.42 -25.57
C LEU A 79 -5.70 -3.84 -26.42
N LYS A 80 -6.83 -3.12 -26.32
CA LYS A 80 -8.02 -3.38 -27.14
C LYS A 80 -8.75 -2.07 -27.49
N PRO A 81 -8.44 -1.45 -28.64
CA PRO A 81 -9.05 -0.18 -29.04
C PRO A 81 -10.53 -0.27 -29.43
N ARG A 82 -11.09 -1.48 -29.60
CA ARG A 82 -12.54 -1.71 -29.83
C ARG A 82 -13.21 -2.23 -28.54
N GLY A 83 -13.70 -1.31 -27.71
CA GLY A 83 -14.57 -1.58 -26.55
C GLY A 83 -14.34 -0.61 -25.37
N ASN A 84 -15.24 -0.61 -24.39
CA ASN A 84 -15.18 0.28 -23.20
C ASN A 84 -14.15 -0.17 -22.13
N TRP A 85 -13.02 -0.76 -22.54
CA TRP A 85 -11.99 -1.29 -21.63
C TRP A 85 -11.25 -0.19 -20.86
N TRP A 86 -11.31 1.05 -21.34
CA TRP A 86 -10.84 2.23 -20.63
C TRP A 86 -11.55 2.44 -19.27
N LEU A 87 -12.80 1.96 -19.14
CA LEU A 87 -13.59 2.09 -17.92
C LEU A 87 -12.99 1.28 -16.77
N ILE A 88 -12.41 0.12 -17.05
CA ILE A 88 -11.75 -0.73 -16.04
C ILE A 88 -10.53 -0.03 -15.48
N GLY A 89 -9.73 0.60 -16.34
CA GLY A 89 -8.59 1.40 -15.90
C GLY A 89 -9.00 2.66 -15.14
N LEU A 90 -10.13 3.28 -15.50
CA LEU A 90 -10.68 4.40 -14.75
C LEU A 90 -11.13 3.97 -13.34
N ILE A 91 -11.82 2.84 -13.21
CA ILE A 91 -12.21 2.26 -11.92
C ILE A 91 -10.97 1.98 -11.06
N ALA A 92 -9.89 1.44 -11.63
CA ALA A 92 -8.65 1.19 -10.91
C ALA A 92 -8.01 2.48 -10.35
N ILE A 93 -8.02 3.56 -11.14
CA ILE A 93 -7.52 4.88 -10.70
C ILE A 93 -8.42 5.46 -9.61
N SER A 94 -9.75 5.41 -9.79
CA SER A 94 -10.71 5.89 -8.80
C SER A 94 -10.61 5.12 -7.48
N ALA A 95 -10.49 3.79 -7.53
CA ALA A 95 -10.29 2.96 -6.36
C ALA A 95 -9.00 3.32 -5.62
N SER A 96 -7.89 3.51 -6.34
CA SER A 96 -6.61 3.93 -5.77
C SER A 96 -6.72 5.29 -5.06
N TYR A 97 -7.47 6.23 -5.63
CA TYR A 97 -7.70 7.54 -5.04
C TYR A 97 -8.52 7.48 -3.74
N ILE A 98 -9.58 6.64 -3.72
CA ILE A 98 -10.40 6.44 -2.52
C ILE A 98 -9.55 5.83 -1.39
N ILE A 99 -8.73 4.81 -1.72
CA ILE A 99 -7.81 4.19 -0.76
C ILE A 99 -6.82 5.24 -0.24
N LEU A 100 -6.25 6.06 -1.13
CA LEU A 100 -5.31 7.12 -0.74
C LEU A 100 -5.95 8.12 0.24
N SER A 101 -7.20 8.52 0.01
CA SER A 101 -7.94 9.41 0.92
C SER A 101 -8.05 8.82 2.33
N PHE A 102 -8.42 7.54 2.45
CA PHE A 102 -8.44 6.84 3.73
C PHE A 102 -7.05 6.79 4.38
N TYR A 103 -6.01 6.48 3.60
CA TYR A 103 -4.63 6.42 4.09
C TYR A 103 -4.11 7.78 4.59
N MET A 104 -4.52 8.89 3.98
CA MET A 104 -4.14 10.24 4.41
C MET A 104 -4.67 10.57 5.81
N VAL A 105 -5.90 10.16 6.13
CA VAL A 105 -6.48 10.35 7.48
C VAL A 105 -5.68 9.58 8.52
N VAL A 106 -5.36 8.31 8.26
CA VAL A 106 -4.59 7.49 9.18
C VAL A 106 -3.15 8.01 9.34
N ALA A 107 -2.54 8.47 8.24
CA ALA A 107 -1.23 9.13 8.28
C ALA A 107 -1.27 10.40 9.15
N GLY A 108 -2.36 11.17 9.08
CA GLY A 108 -2.59 12.34 9.93
C GLY A 108 -2.56 12.01 11.42
N TRP A 109 -3.33 11.01 11.86
CA TRP A 109 -3.30 10.54 13.25
C TRP A 109 -1.92 10.01 13.66
N THR A 110 -1.24 9.30 12.76
CA THR A 110 0.10 8.77 13.03
C THR A 110 1.12 9.91 13.24
N LEU A 111 1.03 10.97 12.43
CA LEU A 111 1.87 12.16 12.57
C LEU A 111 1.57 12.92 13.87
N GLU A 112 0.29 13.03 14.23
CA GLU A 112 -0.14 13.64 15.48
C GLU A 112 0.41 12.88 16.70
N TYR A 113 0.26 11.56 16.73
CA TYR A 113 0.84 10.73 17.80
C TYR A 113 2.37 10.81 17.84
N MET A 114 3.03 10.89 16.68
CA MET A 114 4.48 11.10 16.61
C MET A 114 4.87 12.44 17.25
N TRP A 115 4.14 13.51 16.95
CA TRP A 115 4.38 14.83 17.54
C TRP A 115 4.14 14.84 19.05
N GLN A 116 3.05 14.24 19.51
CA GLN A 116 2.76 14.08 20.94
C GLN A 116 3.82 13.21 21.64
N SER A 117 4.40 12.23 20.95
CA SER A 117 5.50 11.40 21.47
C SER A 117 6.81 12.15 21.62
N LEU A 118 7.08 13.10 20.74
CA LEU A 118 8.27 13.95 20.82
C LEU A 118 8.11 15.05 21.88
N THR A 119 6.89 15.60 22.02
CA THR A 119 6.59 16.69 22.96
C THR A 119 6.35 16.19 24.38
N GLY A 120 6.03 14.89 24.55
CA GLY A 120 5.73 14.28 25.86
C GLY A 120 4.25 14.35 26.25
N ASP A 121 3.41 15.02 25.45
CA ASP A 121 1.96 15.17 25.64
C ASP A 121 1.19 13.85 25.63
N LEU A 122 1.77 12.79 25.06
CA LEU A 122 1.18 11.44 25.09
C LEU A 122 0.90 10.95 26.53
N TYR A 123 1.63 11.45 27.52
CA TYR A 123 1.52 11.03 28.92
C TYR A 123 0.87 12.08 29.84
N GLU A 124 0.62 13.30 29.37
CA GLU A 124 -0.05 14.35 30.14
C GLU A 124 -1.42 13.92 30.69
N PRO A 125 -2.34 13.31 29.92
CA PRO A 125 -3.62 12.86 30.47
C PRO A 125 -3.47 11.79 31.56
N VAL A 126 -2.39 10.98 31.53
CA VAL A 126 -2.08 9.98 32.57
C VAL A 126 -1.59 10.64 33.85
N LYS A 127 -0.73 11.66 33.75
CA LYS A 127 -0.23 12.43 34.91
C LYS A 127 -1.36 13.14 35.66
N THR A 128 -2.30 13.73 34.92
CA THR A 128 -3.45 14.45 35.49
C THR A 128 -4.43 13.50 36.18
N ALA A 129 -4.67 12.31 35.60
CA ALA A 129 -5.52 11.29 36.20
C ALA A 129 -4.96 10.74 37.52
N ILE A 130 -3.64 10.51 37.61
CA ILE A 130 -2.99 10.03 38.84
C ILE A 130 -3.01 11.11 39.93
N THR A 131 -2.85 12.38 39.56
CA THR A 131 -2.85 13.52 40.50
C THR A 131 -4.24 13.87 41.03
N ALA A 132 -5.31 13.60 40.27
CA ALA A 132 -6.70 13.84 40.69
C ALA A 132 -7.29 12.75 41.61
N SER A 133 -6.59 11.63 41.78
CA SER A 133 -7.02 10.47 42.57
C SER A 133 -6.37 10.34 43.96
N GLY A 134 -5.53 11.30 44.36
CA GLY A 134 -4.89 11.39 45.69
C GLY A 134 -5.34 12.62 46.45
#